data_AF-A0AA51FQU8-F1
#
_entry.id   AF-A0AA51FQU8-F1
#
_cell.length_a   1.000
_cell.length_b   1.000
_cell.length_c   1.000
_cell.angle_alpha   90.00
_cell.angle_beta   90.00
_cell.angle_gamma   90.00
#
_symmetry.space_group_name_H-M   'P 1'
#
loop_
_entity.id
_entity.type
_entity.pdbx_description
1 polymer ?
#
loop_
_entity_poly.entity_id
_entity_poly.type
_entity_poly.pdbx_seq_one_letter_code
_entity_poly.pdbx_strand_id
1 'polypeptide(L)' 'ACSSEVMMLRVTRRYDAPTDSVMFANNRAYTRDTYRKAGMAYVIEDLLHFCRCLHAMSMDNVHYALLTAIVIFS' A
#
# COMPACT_ATOMS: atom_id res chain seq x y z
N ALA A 1 -8.13 -11.10 11.56
CA ALA A 1 -7.23 -9.95 11.65
C ALA A 1 -6.35 -9.81 10.40
N CYS A 2 -5.92 -10.90 9.79
CA CYS A 2 -4.92 -10.90 8.70
C CYS A 2 -5.42 -10.38 7.33
N SER A 3 -6.74 -10.25 7.11
CA SER A 3 -7.29 -9.81 5.82
C SER A 3 -6.93 -8.36 5.46
N SER A 4 -6.88 -7.47 6.45
CA SER A 4 -6.55 -6.05 6.23
C SER A 4 -5.07 -5.86 5.92
N GLU A 5 -4.19 -6.62 6.57
CA GLU A 5 -2.73 -6.57 6.37
C GLU A 5 -2.33 -7.09 4.98
N VAL A 6 -2.91 -8.22 4.56
CA VAL A 6 -2.70 -8.76 3.21
C VAL A 6 -3.21 -7.79 2.15
N MET A 7 -4.35 -7.12 2.39
CA MET A 7 -4.86 -6.10 1.47
C MET A 7 -3.93 -4.89 1.40
N MET A 8 -3.36 -4.46 2.53
CA MET A 8 -2.39 -3.37 2.61
C MET A 8 -1.10 -3.68 1.84
N LEU A 9 -0.57 -4.91 1.97
CA LEU A 9 0.61 -5.40 1.24
C LEU A 9 0.38 -5.48 -0.28
N ARG A 10 -0.82 -5.88 -0.70
CA ARG A 10 -1.18 -5.95 -2.12
C ARG A 10 -1.29 -4.56 -2.75
N VAL A 11 -1.76 -3.57 -1.98
CA VAL A 11 -1.84 -2.17 -2.39
C VAL A 11 -0.44 -1.56 -2.51
N THR A 12 0.47 -1.84 -1.58
CA THR A 12 1.86 -1.36 -1.64
C THR A 12 2.59 -1.82 -2.90
N ARG A 13 2.36 -3.05 -3.40
CA ARG A 13 2.95 -3.51 -4.67
C ARG A 13 2.40 -2.78 -5.91
N ARG A 14 1.26 -2.10 -5.79
CA ARG A 14 0.59 -1.32 -6.83
C ARG A 14 0.78 0.19 -6.61
N TYR A 15 1.60 0.58 -5.64
CA TYR A 15 1.94 1.95 -5.36
C TYR A 15 3.01 2.43 -6.34
N ASP A 16 2.69 3.52 -7.03
CA ASP A 16 3.61 4.21 -7.91
C ASP A 16 4.22 5.39 -7.16
N ALA A 17 5.45 5.21 -6.67
CA ALA A 17 6.22 6.22 -5.96
C ALA A 17 6.35 7.58 -6.71
N PRO A 18 6.56 7.64 -8.04
CA PRO A 18 6.67 8.92 -8.75
C PRO A 18 5.37 9.73 -8.80
N THR A 19 4.20 9.08 -8.74
CA THR A 19 2.90 9.78 -8.77
C THR A 19 2.18 9.81 -7.40
N ASP A 20 2.79 9.24 -6.36
CA ASP A 20 2.18 9.05 -5.02
C ASP A 20 0.75 8.46 -5.12
N SER A 21 0.56 7.52 -6.05
CA SER A 21 -0.76 6.99 -6.41
C SER A 21 -0.81 5.47 -6.33
N VAL A 22 -1.97 4.94 -5.96
CA VAL A 22 -2.20 3.49 -5.92
C VAL A 22 -3.11 3.10 -7.08
N MET A 23 -2.63 2.19 -7.94
CA MET A 23 -3.46 1.58 -8.98
C MET A 23 -4.31 0.45 -8.40
N PHE A 24 -5.62 0.69 -8.29
CA PHE A 24 -6.55 -0.39 -7.92
C PHE A 24 -6.89 -1.28 -9.11
N ALA A 25 -7.46 -2.47 -8.83
CA ALA A 25 -7.83 -3.48 -9.83
C ALA A 25 -8.82 -2.97 -10.91
N ASN A 26 -9.46 -1.82 -10.68
CA ASN A 26 -10.31 -1.13 -11.64
C ASN A 26 -9.53 -0.22 -12.62
N ASN A 27 -8.21 -0.34 -12.66
CA ASN A 27 -7.31 0.48 -13.49
C ASN A 27 -7.43 1.99 -13.22
N ARG A 28 -8.01 2.38 -12.08
CA ARG A 28 -8.06 3.78 -11.65
C ARG A 28 -6.90 4.03 -10.70
N ALA A 29 -6.11 5.06 -11.02
CA ALA A 29 -5.15 5.61 -10.09
C ALA A 29 -5.94 6.37 -9.02
N TYR A 30 -5.93 5.84 -7.81
CA TYR A 30 -6.47 6.56 -6.67
C TYR A 30 -5.36 7.39 -6.05
N THR A 31 -5.46 8.69 -6.26
CA THR A 31 -4.61 9.71 -5.62
C THR A 31 -5.15 10.08 -4.24
N ARG A 32 -4.30 10.69 -3.41
CA ARG A 32 -4.70 11.28 -2.12
C ARG A 32 -5.97 12.14 -2.26
N ASP A 33 -6.06 12.96 -3.31
CA ASP A 33 -7.22 13.82 -3.56
C ASP A 33 -8.51 13.04 -3.82
N THR A 34 -8.42 11.88 -4.47
CA THR A 34 -9.58 11.04 -4.77
C THR A 34 -10.14 10.43 -3.48
N TYR A 35 -9.27 9.94 -2.60
CA TYR A 35 -9.66 9.46 -1.27
C TYR A 35 -10.12 10.59 -0.33
N ARG A 36 -9.52 11.77 -0.44
CA ARG A 36 -9.93 12.97 0.29
C ARG A 36 -11.34 13.40 -0.09
N LYS A 37 -11.68 13.41 -1.38
CA LYS A 37 -13.04 13.67 -1.88
C LYS A 37 -14.05 12.62 -1.42
N ALA A 38 -13.61 11.38 -1.21
CA ALA A 38 -14.44 10.29 -0.69
C ALA A 38 -14.61 10.32 0.85
N GLY A 39 -14.04 11.30 1.56
CA GLY A 39 -14.10 11.40 3.02
C GLY A 39 -13.19 10.42 3.76
N MET A 40 -12.29 9.72 3.05
CA MET A 40 -11.39 8.69 3.58
C MET A 40 -9.93 9.17 3.62
N ALA A 41 -9.73 10.47 3.90
CA ALA A 41 -8.42 11.11 3.85
C ALA A 41 -7.45 10.56 4.92
N TYR A 42 -7.94 10.17 6.10
CA TYR A 42 -7.07 9.72 7.19
C TYR A 42 -6.45 8.34 6.88
N VAL A 43 -7.27 7.38 6.44
CA VAL A 43 -6.81 6.00 6.15
C VAL A 43 -5.80 5.98 5.01
N ILE A 44 -6.04 6.78 3.97
CA ILE A 44 -5.14 6.80 2.81
C ILE A 44 -3.80 7.45 3.15
N GLU A 45 -3.77 8.41 4.07
CA GLU A 45 -2.55 9.07 4.49
C GLU A 45 -1.62 8.11 5.22
N ASP A 46 -2.17 7.33 6.17
CA ASP A 46 -1.45 6.28 6.87
C ASP A 46 -0.95 5.20 5.89
N LEU A 47 -1.79 4.81 4.91
CA LEU A 47 -1.42 3.85 3.88
C LEU A 47 -0.28 4.34 2.98
N LEU A 48 -0.38 5.56 2.47
CA LEU A 48 0.65 6.17 1.62
C LEU A 48 1.94 6.43 2.41
N HIS A 49 1.83 6.78 3.69
CA HIS A 49 2.99 6.90 4.58
C HIS A 49 3.69 5.55 4.75
N PHE A 50 2.93 4.48 5.01
CA PHE A 50 3.47 3.13 5.06
C PHE A 50 4.14 2.73 3.74
N CYS A 51 3.49 2.99 2.59
CA CYS A 51 4.07 2.73 1.27
C CYS A 51 5.40 3.47 1.07
N ARG A 52 5.47 4.75 1.47
CA ARG A 52 6.69 5.56 1.37
C ARG A 52 7.80 5.05 2.28
N CYS A 53 7.50 4.66 3.52
CA CYS A 53 8.47 4.04 4.42
C CYS A 53 9.01 2.74 3.82
N LEU A 54 8.15 1.91 3.24
CA LEU A 54 8.52 0.64 2.63
C LEU A 54 9.35 0.82 1.35
N HIS A 55 9.04 1.85 0.57
CA HIS A 55 9.83 2.24 -0.59
C HIS A 55 11.19 2.84 -0.20
N ALA A 56 11.24 3.67 0.85
CA ALA A 56 12.47 4.26 1.38
C ALA A 56 13.42 3.20 1.98
N MET A 57 12.88 2.11 2.53
CA MET A 57 13.66 0.96 2.98
C MET A 57 14.28 0.13 1.83
N SER A 58 13.97 0.45 0.56
CA SER A 58 14.48 -0.24 -0.62
C SER A 58 14.39 -1.77 -0.50
N MET A 59 13.24 -2.27 -0.03
CA MET A 59 13.09 -3.68 0.30
C MET A 59 13.27 -4.57 -0.94
N ASP A 60 14.31 -5.40 -0.91
CA ASP A 60 14.48 -6.44 -1.94
C ASP A 60 13.29 -7.41 -1.97
N ASN A 61 13.13 -8.10 -3.11
CA ASN A 61 12.07 -9.10 -3.30
C ASN A 61 12.05 -10.19 -2.21
N VAL A 62 13.19 -10.50 -1.60
CA VAL A 62 13.32 -11.44 -0.48
C VAL A 62 12.63 -10.91 0.78
N HIS A 63 12.85 -9.65 1.12
CA HIS A 63 12.22 -9.01 2.27
C HIS A 63 10.69 -8.95 2.12
N TYR A 64 10.21 -8.67 0.90
CA TYR A 64 8.77 -8.72 0.59
C TYR A 64 8.19 -10.13 0.74
N ALA A 65 8.91 -11.16 0.27
CA ALA A 65 8.48 -12.55 0.40
C ALA A 65 8.41 -12.98 1.87
N LEU A 66 9.41 -12.60 2.67
CA LEU A 66 9.47 -12.88 4.10
C LEU A 66 8.33 -12.18 4.86
N LEU A 67 8.11 -10.89 4.60
CA LEU A 67 7.03 -10.13 5.23
C LEU A 67 5.65 -10.71 4.89
N THR A 68 5.46 -11.11 3.63
CA THR A 68 4.21 -11.78 3.19
C THR A 68 4.03 -13.12 3.90
N ALA A 69 5.09 -13.92 4.03
CA ALA A 69 5.04 -15.17 4.77
C ALA A 69 4.66 -14.95 6.24
N ILE A 70 5.30 -13.99 6.93
CA ILE A 70 4.98 -13.65 8.32
C ILE A 70 3.50 -13.28 8.46
N VAL A 71 2.97 -12.42 7.58
CA VAL A 71 1.56 -12.00 7.63
C VAL A 71 0.59 -13.16 7.34
N ILE A 72 0.96 -14.13 6.49
CA ILE A 72 0.13 -15.31 6.21
C ILE A 72 0.11 -16.28 7.39
N PHE A 73 1.22 -16.41 8.12
CA PHE A 73 1.38 -17.34 9.23
C PHE A 73 1.08 -16.73 10.62
N SER A 74 0.65 -15.47 10.67
CA SER A 74 0.26 -14.75 11.90
C SER A 74 -1.21 -14.94 12.27
#